data_AF-A0A954NEC1-F1
#
_entry.id   AF-A0A954NEC1-F1
#
_cell.length_a   1.000
_cell.length_b   1.000
_cell.length_c   1.000
_cell.angle_alpha   90.00
_cell.angle_beta   90.00
_cell.angle_gamma   90.00
#
_symmetry.space_group_name_H-M   'P 1'
#
loop_
_entity.id
_entity.type
_entity.pdbx_description
1 polymer ?
#
loop_
_entity_poly.entity_id
_entity_poly.type
_entity_poly.pdbx_seq_one_letter_code
_entity_poly.pdbx_strand_id
1 'polypeptide(L)'
;MSVGTTYEIDLGSHRVFQGRGDGEFRFFLTGGQQIGRGHWLSDTGFRIPTDHNARSQMWYWANHWDYEVVDNWYALLELNWFHWMRSGSGPLGTSGFEGYDLFNLGSTDVAGNDIVSLTVGGRWKPRRNVIVGCGWEFPVTNRRDILHDRLYADLIIRY
;
A
#
# COMPACT_ATOMS: atom_id res chain seq x y z
N MET A 1 -8.07 -16.50 6.23
CA MET A 1 -7.87 -16.14 4.81
C MET A 1 -9.13 -15.47 4.33
N SER A 2 -9.02 -14.40 3.55
CA SER A 2 -10.14 -13.68 2.95
C SER A 2 -9.79 -13.24 1.54
N VAL A 3 -10.78 -13.25 0.66
CA VAL A 3 -10.71 -12.68 -0.68
C VAL A 3 -11.76 -11.58 -0.76
N GLY A 4 -11.49 -10.52 -1.49
CA GLY A 4 -12.46 -9.46 -1.67
C GLY A 4 -12.15 -8.56 -2.86
N THR A 5 -13.08 -7.65 -3.11
CA THR A 5 -12.92 -6.61 -4.10
C THR A 5 -13.41 -5.29 -3.54
N THR A 6 -12.74 -4.20 -3.91
CA THR A 6 -13.23 -2.84 -3.71
C THR A 6 -13.27 -2.14 -5.06
N TYR A 7 -14.20 -1.20 -5.19
CA TYR A 7 -14.27 -0.31 -6.34
C TYR A 7 -14.11 1.12 -5.84
N GLU A 8 -13.14 1.82 -6.41
CA GLU A 8 -12.93 3.25 -6.17
C GLU A 8 -13.70 4.04 -7.21
N ILE A 9 -14.64 4.87 -6.73
CA ILE A 9 -15.37 5.84 -7.55
C ILE A 9 -14.62 7.17 -7.60
N ASP A 10 -14.64 7.80 -8.77
CA ASP A 10 -13.94 9.06 -9.01
C ASP A 10 -14.74 10.28 -8.55
N LEU A 11 -14.77 10.46 -7.23
CA LEU A 11 -15.35 11.65 -6.57
C LEU A 11 -14.29 12.70 -6.19
N GLY A 12 -13.01 12.44 -6.47
CA GLY A 12 -11.91 13.34 -6.15
C GLY A 12 -11.94 14.64 -6.96
N SER A 13 -11.41 15.72 -6.40
CA SER A 13 -11.31 16.99 -7.11
C SER A 13 -10.23 16.95 -8.20
N HIS A 14 -10.63 17.15 -9.46
CA HIS A 14 -9.71 17.19 -10.61
C HIS A 14 -8.65 18.31 -10.53
N ARG A 15 -8.85 19.29 -9.64
CA ARG A 15 -7.91 20.41 -9.41
C ARG A 15 -6.65 19.99 -8.66
N VAL A 16 -6.73 18.93 -7.86
CA VAL A 16 -5.60 18.35 -7.11
C VAL A 16 -5.18 17.00 -7.70
N PHE A 17 -5.50 16.78 -8.98
CA PHE A 17 -5.14 15.59 -9.74
C PHE A 17 -5.73 14.28 -9.17
N GLN A 18 -6.72 14.37 -8.28
CA GLN A 18 -7.52 13.23 -7.81
C GLN A 18 -8.81 13.11 -8.63
N GLY A 19 -9.40 11.91 -8.64
CA GLY A 19 -10.63 11.63 -9.39
C GLY A 19 -10.44 11.66 -10.91
N ARG A 20 -9.25 11.34 -11.42
CA ARG A 20 -9.00 11.26 -12.86
C ARG A 20 -9.01 9.80 -13.29
N GLY A 21 -9.91 9.42 -14.17
CA GLY A 21 -10.25 8.04 -14.52
C GLY A 21 -11.78 7.84 -14.48
N ASP A 22 -12.22 6.63 -14.83
CA ASP A 22 -13.62 6.19 -14.69
C ASP A 22 -13.76 5.16 -13.53
N GLY A 23 -12.90 5.30 -12.52
CA GLY A 23 -12.76 4.41 -11.37
C GLY A 23 -11.70 3.31 -11.50
N GLU A 24 -11.54 2.54 -10.43
CA GLU A 24 -10.54 1.47 -10.30
C GLU A 24 -11.08 0.30 -9.48
N PHE A 25 -10.94 -0.91 -10.01
CA PHE A 25 -11.17 -2.13 -9.25
C PHE A 25 -9.90 -2.54 -8.51
N ARG A 26 -10.06 -2.93 -7.25
CA ARG A 26 -9.02 -3.62 -6.49
C ARG A 26 -9.51 -5.01 -6.16
N PHE A 27 -8.74 -6.02 -6.53
CA PHE A 27 -8.96 -7.40 -6.12
C PHE A 27 -7.86 -7.77 -5.14
N PHE A 28 -8.22 -8.37 -4.01
CA PHE A 28 -7.24 -8.69 -2.97
C PHE A 28 -7.49 -10.06 -2.37
N LEU A 29 -6.39 -10.69 -1.96
CA LEU A 29 -6.34 -11.94 -1.22
C LEU A 29 -5.44 -11.74 -0.01
N THR A 30 -6.02 -11.89 1.18
CA THR A 30 -5.31 -11.77 2.45
C THR A 30 -5.28 -13.08 3.21
N GLY A 31 -4.15 -13.36 3.84
CA GLY A 31 -3.95 -14.46 4.76
C GLY A 31 -3.17 -13.99 5.99
N GLY A 32 -3.36 -14.68 7.11
CA GLY A 32 -2.56 -14.41 8.29
C GLY A 32 -2.60 -15.57 9.25
N GLN A 33 -1.50 -15.73 9.99
CA GLN A 33 -1.32 -16.79 10.96
C GLN A 33 -0.49 -16.28 12.14
N GLN A 34 -0.89 -16.68 13.34
CA GLN A 34 -0.07 -16.51 14.53
C GLN A 34 1.01 -17.59 14.57
N ILE A 35 2.26 -17.19 14.79
CA ILE A 35 3.40 -18.08 14.91
C ILE A 35 4.11 -17.73 16.23
N GLY A 36 3.87 -18.54 17.26
CA GLY A 36 4.34 -18.25 18.62
C GLY A 36 3.73 -16.96 19.18
N ARG A 37 4.58 -16.01 19.58
CA ARG A 37 4.19 -14.65 20.03
C ARG A 37 4.11 -13.63 18.90
N GLY A 38 4.31 -14.06 17.65
CA GLY A 38 4.24 -13.19 16.49
C GLY A 38 3.04 -13.48 15.60
N HIS A 39 2.75 -12.52 14.73
CA HIS A 39 1.70 -12.61 13.73
C HIS A 39 2.29 -12.30 12.37
N TRP A 40 2.08 -13.20 11.42
CA TRP A 40 2.35 -12.96 10.02
C TRP A 40 1.03 -12.67 9.31
N LEU A 41 0.98 -11.57 8.56
CA LEU A 41 -0.07 -11.28 7.60
C LEU A 41 0.56 -11.10 6.22
N SER A 42 -0.15 -11.54 5.19
CA SER A 42 0.25 -11.39 3.79
C SER A 42 -0.99 -10.97 3.00
N ASP A 43 -0.85 -9.95 2.16
CA ASP A 43 -1.89 -9.43 1.29
C ASP A 43 -1.33 -9.25 -0.11
N THR A 44 -2.02 -9.75 -1.12
CA THR A 44 -1.66 -9.49 -2.52
C THR A 44 -2.89 -9.15 -3.33
N GLY A 45 -2.72 -8.27 -4.30
CA GLY A 45 -3.84 -7.81 -5.08
C GLY A 45 -3.48 -7.04 -6.33
N PHE A 46 -4.48 -6.87 -7.18
CA PHE A 46 -4.37 -6.15 -8.44
C PHE A 46 -5.20 -4.88 -8.36
N ARG A 47 -4.63 -3.76 -8.78
CA ARG A 47 -5.33 -2.51 -9.09
C ARG A 47 -5.53 -2.44 -10.59
N ILE A 48 -6.78 -2.53 -11.02
CA ILE A 48 -7.19 -2.57 -12.42
C ILE A 48 -8.10 -1.37 -12.69
N PRO A 49 -7.60 -0.34 -13.37
CA PRO A 49 -8.43 0.80 -13.74
C PRO A 49 -9.46 0.41 -14.80
N THR A 50 -10.62 1.06 -14.79
CA THR A 50 -11.63 0.90 -15.84
C THR A 50 -11.20 1.58 -17.14
N ASP A 51 -10.50 2.71 -17.04
CA ASP A 51 -9.79 3.36 -18.14
C ASP A 51 -8.27 3.20 -17.98
N HIS A 52 -7.72 2.26 -18.74
CA HIS A 52 -6.28 1.97 -18.76
C HIS A 52 -5.42 3.02 -19.47
N ASN A 53 -6.02 3.98 -20.18
CA ASN A 53 -5.30 5.12 -20.71
C ASN A 53 -5.20 6.22 -19.65
N ALA A 54 -6.22 6.40 -18.81
CA ALA A 54 -6.16 7.39 -17.74
C ALA A 54 -5.30 6.97 -16.54
N ARG A 55 -5.17 5.66 -16.27
CA ARG A 55 -4.52 5.11 -15.07
C ARG A 55 -3.63 3.91 -15.37
N SER A 56 -2.61 3.72 -14.53
CA SER A 56 -1.68 2.59 -14.59
C SER A 56 -2.27 1.35 -13.91
N GLN A 57 -1.87 0.16 -14.35
CA GLN A 57 -2.28 -1.12 -13.72
C GLN A 57 -1.15 -1.65 -12.85
N MET A 58 -1.46 -2.09 -11.63
CA MET A 58 -0.45 -2.47 -10.64
C MET A 58 -0.80 -3.77 -9.93
N TRP A 59 0.21 -4.61 -9.71
CA TRP A 59 0.16 -5.75 -8.82
C TRP A 59 0.95 -5.38 -7.56
N TYR A 60 0.39 -5.66 -6.40
CA TYR A 60 1.10 -5.46 -5.14
C TYR A 60 1.12 -6.74 -4.30
N TRP A 61 2.14 -6.86 -3.47
CA TRP A 61 2.24 -7.88 -2.44
C TRP A 61 2.86 -7.28 -1.18
N ALA A 62 2.09 -7.26 -0.10
CA ALA A 62 2.47 -6.73 1.20
C ALA A 62 2.58 -7.88 2.22
N ASN A 63 3.65 -7.87 3.00
CA ASN A 63 3.87 -8.82 4.08
C ASN A 63 4.13 -8.05 5.36
N HIS A 64 3.43 -8.42 6.42
CA HIS A 64 3.53 -7.81 7.74
C HIS A 64 3.89 -8.88 8.76
N TRP A 65 4.93 -8.62 9.55
CA TRP A 65 5.30 -9.42 10.69
C TRP A 65 5.36 -8.55 11.93
N ASP A 66 4.60 -8.91 12.96
CA ASP A 66 4.75 -8.33 14.28
C ASP A 66 5.13 -9.42 15.30
N TYR A 67 5.91 -9.06 16.31
CA TYR A 67 6.33 -9.96 17.37
C TYR A 67 6.27 -9.28 18.73
N GLU A 68 5.61 -9.92 19.70
CA GLU A 68 5.55 -9.41 21.07
C GLU A 68 6.89 -9.58 21.79
N VAL A 69 7.61 -8.47 21.97
CA VAL A 69 8.94 -8.46 22.61
C VAL A 69 8.81 -8.37 24.13
N VAL A 70 7.89 -7.53 24.59
CA VAL A 70 7.51 -7.34 26.00
C VAL A 70 5.98 -7.31 26.03
N ASP A 71 5.37 -7.67 27.15
CA ASP A 71 3.90 -7.72 27.25
C ASP A 71 3.26 -6.42 26.75
N ASN A 72 2.38 -6.58 25.74
CA ASN A 72 1.69 -5.50 25.02
C ASN A 72 2.57 -4.61 24.12
N TRP A 73 3.85 -4.89 23.95
CA TRP A 73 4.77 -4.18 23.06
C TRP A 73 5.22 -5.10 21.92
N TYR A 74 4.92 -4.68 20.70
CA TYR A 74 5.18 -5.42 19.48
C TYR A 74 6.21 -4.66 18.65
N ALA A 75 7.27 -5.35 18.23
CA ALA A 75 8.12 -4.88 17.14
C ALA A 75 7.49 -5.30 15.82
N LEU A 76 7.57 -4.45 14.80
CA LEU A 76 6.94 -4.63 13.50
C LEU A 76 7.97 -4.52 12.37
N LEU A 77 7.79 -5.37 11.37
CA LEU A 77 8.48 -5.32 10.09
C LEU A 77 7.46 -5.55 8.98
N GLU A 78 7.43 -4.68 7.98
CA GLU A 78 6.62 -4.87 6.77
C GLU A 78 7.49 -4.83 5.53
N LEU A 79 7.22 -5.70 4.57
CA LEU A 79 7.86 -5.73 3.27
C LEU A 79 6.78 -5.61 2.21
N ASN A 80 6.85 -4.54 1.42
CA ASN A 80 5.89 -4.31 0.35
C ASN A 80 6.60 -4.34 -0.99
N TRP A 81 5.98 -4.99 -1.96
CA TRP A 81 6.42 -5.02 -3.35
C TRP A 81 5.28 -4.54 -4.25
N PHE A 82 5.63 -3.69 -5.20
CA PHE A 82 4.72 -3.08 -6.16
C PHE A 82 5.31 -3.25 -7.55
N HIS A 83 4.51 -3.75 -8.47
CA HIS A 83 4.88 -3.97 -9.85
C HIS A 83 3.85 -3.34 -10.78
N TRP A 84 4.30 -2.48 -11.67
CA TRP A 84 3.44 -1.87 -12.68
C TRP A 84 3.35 -2.79 -13.90
N MET A 85 2.18 -3.41 -14.08
CA MET A 85 1.94 -4.31 -15.21
C MET A 85 1.69 -3.54 -16.51
N ARG A 86 1.11 -2.33 -16.42
CA ARG A 86 0.78 -1.50 -17.58
C ARG A 86 0.87 -0.02 -17.22
N SER A 87 1.47 0.76 -18.10
CA SER A 87 1.52 2.23 -18.03
C SER A 87 0.18 2.83 -18.46
N GLY A 88 -0.19 3.93 -17.83
CA GLY A 88 -1.21 4.83 -18.35
C GLY A 88 -0.62 5.86 -19.32
N SER A 89 -1.47 6.78 -19.73
CA SER A 89 -1.19 8.04 -20.45
C SER A 89 -2.03 9.17 -19.83
N GLY A 90 -2.07 9.18 -18.50
CA GLY A 90 -2.86 10.06 -17.67
C GLY A 90 -2.60 11.54 -17.96
N PRO A 91 -3.58 12.41 -17.71
CA PRO A 91 -3.58 13.81 -18.13
C PRO A 91 -2.56 14.69 -17.38
N LEU A 92 -1.84 14.13 -16.41
CA LEU A 92 -0.68 14.78 -15.78
C LEU A 92 0.57 14.74 -16.67
N GLY A 93 0.64 13.83 -17.64
CA GLY A 93 1.78 13.69 -18.54
C GLY A 93 3.08 13.30 -17.82
N THR A 94 3.00 12.65 -16.66
CA THR A 94 4.19 12.11 -15.98
C THR A 94 4.77 10.97 -16.82
N SER A 95 6.09 10.92 -16.93
CA SER A 95 6.84 9.83 -17.56
C SER A 95 7.84 9.29 -16.56
N GLY A 96 7.84 7.97 -16.39
CA GLY A 96 8.74 7.26 -15.48
C GLY A 96 8.47 7.50 -14.00
N PHE A 97 7.38 8.17 -13.60
CA PHE A 97 7.08 8.53 -12.20
C PHE A 97 5.61 8.29 -11.84
N GLU A 98 5.33 7.53 -10.77
CA GLU A 98 3.97 7.17 -10.34
C GLU A 98 3.69 7.56 -8.88
N GLY A 99 2.42 7.54 -8.46
CA GLY A 99 2.03 7.91 -7.10
C GLY A 99 2.16 6.80 -6.03
N TYR A 100 2.83 5.69 -6.35
CA TYR A 100 3.00 4.54 -5.47
C TYR A 100 1.65 3.96 -4.99
N ASP A 101 1.47 3.71 -3.68
CA ASP A 101 0.22 3.23 -3.09
C ASP A 101 -0.81 4.36 -2.83
N LEU A 102 -0.35 5.62 -2.80
CA LEU A 102 -1.13 6.81 -2.47
C LEU A 102 -2.06 7.25 -3.60
N PHE A 103 -1.53 7.36 -4.82
CA PHE A 103 -2.27 7.83 -5.99
C PHE A 103 -1.92 7.04 -7.24
N ASN A 104 -2.89 6.88 -8.14
CA ASN A 104 -2.68 6.38 -9.49
C ASN A 104 -2.74 7.57 -10.46
N LEU A 105 -1.58 8.12 -10.83
CA LEU A 105 -1.43 9.28 -11.71
C LEU A 105 -1.57 8.91 -13.19
N GLY A 106 -1.39 7.62 -13.52
CA GLY A 106 -1.44 7.13 -14.89
C GLY A 106 -0.20 7.50 -15.69
N SER A 107 0.99 7.30 -15.16
CA SER A 107 2.23 7.68 -15.82
C SER A 107 2.53 6.84 -17.07
N THR A 108 3.19 7.45 -18.06
CA THR A 108 3.86 6.70 -19.13
C THR A 108 5.16 6.10 -18.59
N ASP A 109 5.69 5.07 -19.26
CA ASP A 109 7.00 4.46 -19.00
C ASP A 109 7.23 3.90 -17.58
N VAL A 110 6.16 3.44 -16.92
CA VAL A 110 6.23 2.77 -15.60
C VAL A 110 6.05 1.27 -15.68
N ALA A 111 5.43 0.74 -16.75
CA ALA A 111 5.28 -0.69 -16.98
C ALA A 111 6.61 -1.45 -16.88
N GLY A 112 6.57 -2.61 -16.22
CA GLY A 112 7.72 -3.48 -16.00
C GLY A 112 8.66 -3.03 -14.89
N ASN A 113 8.36 -1.93 -14.19
CA ASN A 113 9.15 -1.48 -13.04
C ASN A 113 8.61 -2.03 -11.73
N ASP A 114 9.52 -2.11 -10.75
CA ASP A 114 9.25 -2.58 -9.40
C ASP A 114 9.68 -1.53 -8.37
N ILE A 115 8.89 -1.41 -7.31
CA ILE A 115 9.32 -0.76 -6.06
C ILE A 115 9.17 -1.76 -4.92
N VAL A 116 10.24 -1.93 -4.15
CA VAL A 116 10.22 -2.67 -2.89
C VAL A 116 10.46 -1.67 -1.77
N SER A 117 9.65 -1.72 -0.72
CA SER A 117 9.85 -0.94 0.50
C SER A 117 9.91 -1.85 1.72
N LEU A 118 10.60 -1.36 2.74
CA LEU A 118 10.67 -1.97 4.05
C LEU A 118 10.17 -0.96 5.08
N THR A 119 9.29 -1.42 5.97
CA THR A 119 8.85 -0.67 7.14
C THR A 119 9.39 -1.31 8.40
N VAL A 120 9.92 -0.49 9.30
CA VAL A 120 10.24 -0.89 10.66
C VAL A 120 9.45 -0.04 11.64
N GLY A 121 8.93 -0.65 12.70
CA GLY A 121 8.09 0.08 13.63
C GLY A 121 7.74 -0.71 14.87
N GLY A 122 6.69 -0.25 15.54
CA GLY A 122 6.18 -0.93 16.71
C GLY A 122 4.76 -0.55 17.06
N ARG A 123 4.13 -1.41 17.86
CA ARG A 123 2.79 -1.19 18.39
C ARG A 123 2.76 -1.44 19.88
N TRP A 124 2.00 -0.60 20.58
CA TRP A 124 1.69 -0.73 21.98
C TRP A 124 0.19 -0.96 22.15
N LYS A 125 -0.18 -2.04 22.87
CA LYS A 125 -1.56 -2.48 23.08
C LYS A 125 -1.94 -2.39 24.57
N PRO A 126 -2.01 -1.18 25.18
CA PRO A 126 -2.20 -1.03 26.62
C PRO A 126 -3.48 -1.66 27.15
N ARG A 127 -4.50 -1.75 26.30
CA ARG A 127 -5.80 -2.33 26.60
C ARG A 127 -6.26 -3.11 25.37
N ARG A 128 -7.19 -4.04 25.57
CA ARG A 128 -7.78 -4.83 24.47
C ARG A 128 -8.48 -3.98 23.40
N ASN A 129 -8.87 -2.76 23.75
CA ASN A 129 -9.60 -1.84 22.90
C ASN A 129 -8.80 -0.64 22.40
N VAL A 130 -7.52 -0.51 22.79
CA VAL A 130 -6.65 0.60 22.38
C VAL A 130 -5.34 0.04 21.85
N ILE A 131 -4.99 0.43 20.62
CA ILE A 131 -3.71 0.12 20.00
C ILE A 131 -3.11 1.42 19.49
N VAL A 132 -1.86 1.68 19.87
CA VAL A 132 -1.06 2.80 19.35
C VAL A 132 0.06 2.20 18.52
N GLY A 133 0.28 2.72 17.32
CA GLY A 133 1.30 2.24 16.41
C GLY A 133 2.09 3.36 15.75
N CYS A 134 3.32 3.04 15.36
CA CYS A 134 4.08 3.84 14.42
C CYS A 134 4.93 2.94 13.52
N GLY A 135 5.25 3.43 12.33
CA GLY A 135 6.13 2.77 11.39
C GLY A 135 6.88 3.78 10.55
N TRP A 136 8.13 3.47 10.25
CA TRP A 136 8.97 4.20 9.32
C TRP A 136 9.28 3.31 8.13
N GLU A 137 8.83 3.73 6.95
CA GLU A 137 8.99 3.04 5.69
C GLU A 137 9.98 3.76 4.79
N PHE A 138 10.82 2.98 4.14
CA PHE A 138 11.79 3.48 3.16
C PHE A 138 11.92 2.50 1.98
N PRO A 139 12.21 3.01 0.77
CA PRO A 139 12.41 2.19 -0.41
C PRO A 139 13.73 1.43 -0.31
N VAL A 140 13.71 0.16 -0.73
CA VAL A 140 14.87 -0.73 -0.86
C VAL A 140 15.36 -0.77 -2.31
N THR A 141 14.52 -0.38 -3.27
CA THR A 141 14.86 -0.25 -4.69
C THR A 141 15.44 1.12 -5.06
N ASN A 142 16.15 1.18 -6.19
CA ASN A 142 16.64 2.45 -6.77
C ASN A 142 15.50 3.35 -7.24
N ARG A 143 14.43 2.74 -7.79
CA ARG A 143 13.19 3.45 -8.09
C ARG A 143 12.45 3.70 -6.77
N ARG A 144 12.04 4.95 -6.58
CA ARG A 144 11.42 5.46 -5.35
C ARG A 144 10.09 6.16 -5.61
N ASP A 145 9.93 6.72 -6.80
CA ASP A 145 8.78 7.53 -7.16
C ASP A 145 8.49 8.57 -6.07
N ILE A 146 7.25 8.69 -5.59
CA ILE A 146 6.90 9.62 -4.51
C ILE A 146 7.42 9.19 -3.13
N LEU A 147 7.80 7.93 -2.95
CA LEU A 147 8.24 7.37 -1.67
C LEU A 147 9.74 7.62 -1.47
N HIS A 148 10.10 8.71 -0.79
CA HIS A 148 11.48 8.89 -0.29
C HIS A 148 11.65 8.22 1.08
N ASP A 149 10.82 8.62 2.03
CA ASP A 149 10.65 8.02 3.35
C ASP A 149 9.26 8.40 3.87
N ARG A 150 8.62 7.50 4.62
CA ARG A 150 7.28 7.70 5.17
C ARG A 150 7.27 7.33 6.64
N LEU A 151 6.99 8.31 7.49
CA LEU A 151 6.64 8.08 8.88
C LEU A 151 5.13 8.14 9.03
N TYR A 152 4.54 7.12 9.62
CA TYR A 152 3.13 7.10 9.98
C TYR A 152 2.94 6.72 11.45
N ALA A 153 1.83 7.18 12.01
CA ALA A 153 1.37 6.82 13.33
C ALA A 153 -0.13 6.53 13.27
N ASP A 154 -0.57 5.54 14.04
CA ASP A 154 -1.96 5.10 14.08
C ASP A 154 -2.47 4.94 15.52
N LEU A 155 -3.77 5.19 15.69
CA LEU A 155 -4.50 4.94 16.92
C LEU A 155 -5.78 4.19 16.57
N ILE A 156 -5.88 2.94 17.01
CA ILE A 156 -7.07 2.11 16.81
C ILE A 156 -7.83 2.03 18.12
N ILE A 157 -9.11 2.42 18.07
CA ILE A 157 -10.06 2.33 19.18
C ILE A 157 -11.18 1.38 18.78
N ARG A 158 -11.45 0.36 19.60
CA ARG A 158 -12.54 -0.62 19.39
C ARG A 158 -13.64 -0.40 20.44
N TYR A 159 -14.90 -0.49 20.05
CA TYR A 159 -16.08 -0.34 20.90
C TYR A 159 -16.93 -1.61 20.88
#